data_AF-U6GXK7-F1
#
_entry.id   AF-U6GXK7-F1
#
_cell.length_a   1.000
_cell.length_b   1.000
_cell.length_c   1.000
_cell.angle_alpha   90.00
_cell.angle_beta   90.00
_cell.angle_gamma   90.00
#
_symmetry.space_group_name_H-M   'P 1'
#
loop_
_entity.id
_entity.type
_entity.pdbx_description
1 polymer ?
#
loop_
_entity_poly.entity_id
_entity_poly.type
_entity_poly.pdbx_seq_one_letter_code
_entity_poly.pdbx_strand_id
1 'polypeptide(L)'
;MHSAASPSSAAPTGSADPGECLAVAVRGGERDYADPEEDNKGDASWMSPFFNSPQALRLSLHLFPKAEHAGHALVECRLFGRNKVKTCKWNGWGYSDTYVSMSSASMIRLHGSRYSLCGVDMGHWHEFVDSIPGIEFTFTSPAQDVLAIPPKRKYNKAFIEDLKREAPNVELADSAEERLFHCHGHTCNEIFELRYGEVPRLPDLVLYPKEHKDVEVIVKLAVKHNICLIPFGGGTSVTLGVAVPEEEERMVVTVSLAFMQKILFLDRDALLLWVEAGAVGVSLEERLKKYGVTLGHEPDSMEFSTVGGWVATRASGMKKNRYGNIEDLVVDIVVVTAKGTLCEKLAAPRVSSGPSLQQIILGSEGTLGIITQVILKVKLIPEVYIYANPKP
;
A
#
# COMPACT_ATOMS: atom_id res chain seq x y z
N MET A 1 47.55 -1.55 46.99
CA MET A 1 46.52 -1.70 48.04
C MET A 1 45.23 -2.12 47.34
N HIS A 2 44.97 -3.44 47.32
CA HIS A 2 43.73 -4.12 47.77
C HIS A 2 42.44 -3.64 47.08
N SER A 3 41.54 -4.48 46.57
CA SER A 3 41.33 -5.93 46.60
C SER A 3 40.15 -6.23 45.67
N ALA A 4 40.11 -7.44 45.12
CA ALA A 4 39.04 -7.99 44.28
C ALA A 4 37.72 -8.21 45.02
N ALA A 5 36.61 -8.28 44.26
CA ALA A 5 35.49 -9.19 44.52
C ALA A 5 34.66 -9.40 43.24
N SER A 6 34.66 -10.63 42.73
CA SER A 6 33.56 -11.20 41.93
C SER A 6 32.47 -11.71 42.89
N PRO A 7 31.23 -11.90 42.42
CA PRO A 7 30.73 -13.27 42.37
C PRO A 7 29.93 -13.62 41.11
N SER A 8 29.93 -14.92 40.84
CA SER A 8 29.14 -15.63 39.83
C SER A 8 27.67 -15.82 40.27
N SER A 9 26.76 -15.97 39.31
CA SER A 9 26.07 -17.25 39.02
C SER A 9 24.74 -17.10 38.27
N ALA A 10 24.48 -18.11 37.44
CA ALA A 10 23.20 -18.60 36.93
C ALA A 10 22.45 -17.78 35.86
N ALA A 11 22.63 -18.23 34.61
CA ALA A 11 21.67 -18.02 33.53
C ALA A 11 20.41 -18.87 33.77
N PRO A 12 19.19 -18.33 33.56
CA PRO A 12 18.02 -19.15 33.32
C PRO A 12 17.97 -19.52 31.82
N THR A 13 18.13 -20.82 31.55
CA THR A 13 17.68 -21.44 30.31
C THR A 13 16.15 -21.38 30.27
N GLY A 14 15.60 -20.48 29.47
CA GLY A 14 14.17 -20.41 29.14
C GLY A 14 14.01 -20.34 27.63
N SER A 15 13.42 -21.38 27.04
CA SER A 15 13.03 -21.41 25.63
C SER A 15 12.01 -20.32 25.34
N ALA A 16 12.40 -19.31 24.56
CA ALA A 16 11.48 -18.30 24.05
C ALA A 16 10.69 -18.87 22.86
N ASP A 17 9.38 -18.97 23.03
CA ASP A 17 8.41 -19.28 22.00
C ASP A 17 8.30 -18.10 21.02
N PRO A 18 8.40 -18.28 19.69
CA PRO A 18 8.37 -17.16 18.75
C PRO A 18 6.91 -16.75 18.46
N GLY A 19 6.35 -15.86 19.28
CA GLY A 19 4.97 -15.39 19.06
C GLY A 19 4.49 -14.16 19.82
N GLU A 20 5.26 -13.56 20.74
CA GLU A 20 4.75 -12.44 21.54
C GLU A 20 5.15 -11.05 21.01
N CYS A 21 4.13 -10.22 20.76
CA CYS A 21 4.26 -8.78 20.50
C CYS A 21 4.79 -8.08 21.76
N LEU A 22 5.85 -7.27 21.62
CA LEU A 22 6.38 -6.42 22.68
C LEU A 22 5.41 -5.25 22.97
N ALA A 23 4.64 -5.36 24.05
CA ALA A 23 3.88 -4.23 24.61
C ALA A 23 4.80 -3.41 25.55
N VAL A 24 5.01 -2.13 25.25
CA VAL A 24 5.76 -1.22 26.13
C VAL A 24 4.78 -0.47 27.02
N ALA A 25 4.78 -0.75 28.32
CA ALA A 25 4.00 -0.02 29.32
C ALA A 25 4.83 1.12 29.92
N VAL A 26 4.37 2.37 29.77
CA VAL A 26 4.95 3.55 30.42
C VAL A 26 4.23 3.77 31.76
N ARG A 27 4.95 3.71 32.89
CA ARG A 27 4.41 4.07 34.21
C ARG A 27 4.33 5.59 34.35
N GLY A 28 3.11 6.14 34.40
CA GLY A 28 2.87 7.54 34.75
C GLY A 28 2.93 7.76 36.26
N GLY A 29 3.74 8.73 36.71
CA GLY A 29 3.81 9.16 38.11
C GLY A 29 2.67 10.11 38.47
N GLU A 30 2.15 9.95 39.69
CA GLU A 30 1.10 10.78 40.30
C GLU A 30 1.58 12.23 40.50
N ARG A 31 0.76 13.20 40.09
CA ARG A 31 0.82 14.58 40.58
C ARG A 31 -0.61 15.09 40.79
N ASP A 32 -0.86 15.47 42.04
CA ASP A 32 -2.09 16.08 42.55
C ASP A 32 -2.41 17.39 41.83
N TYR A 33 -3.66 17.53 41.37
CA TYR A 33 -4.24 18.83 41.04
C TYR A 33 -5.42 19.11 41.98
N ALA A 34 -5.33 20.25 42.64
CA ALA A 34 -6.29 20.76 43.60
C ALA A 34 -7.62 21.15 42.94
N ASP A 35 -8.69 20.89 43.69
CA ASP A 35 -10.10 21.10 43.41
C ASP A 35 -10.47 22.60 43.46
N PRO A 36 -11.28 23.12 42.53
CA PRO A 36 -12.13 24.27 42.78
C PRO A 36 -13.59 23.80 42.97
N GLU A 37 -14.04 23.93 44.22
CA GLU A 37 -15.43 23.76 44.65
C GLU A 37 -16.41 24.69 43.90
N GLU A 38 -17.65 24.18 43.83
CA GLU A 38 -18.93 24.90 43.65
C GLU A 38 -19.31 25.40 42.24
N ASP A 39 -20.04 24.57 41.48
CA ASP A 39 -21.42 24.93 41.08
C ASP A 39 -22.18 23.75 40.41
N ASN A 40 -23.11 23.18 41.18
CA ASN A 40 -24.39 22.53 40.81
C ASN A 40 -24.65 21.27 41.64
N LYS A 41 -25.51 21.43 42.65
CA LYS A 41 -26.24 20.33 43.29
C LYS A 41 -27.28 19.78 42.32
N GLY A 42 -26.84 18.97 41.37
CA GLY A 42 -27.68 18.05 40.61
C GLY A 42 -27.69 16.69 41.30
N ASP A 43 -28.88 16.16 41.60
CA ASP A 43 -29.06 14.81 42.13
C ASP A 43 -28.47 13.77 41.16
N ALA A 44 -27.24 13.31 41.46
CA ALA A 44 -26.52 12.31 40.68
C ALA A 44 -26.82 10.86 41.14
N SER A 45 -27.94 10.64 41.84
CA SER A 45 -28.38 9.29 42.24
C SER A 45 -28.58 8.34 41.06
N TRP A 46 -28.82 8.86 39.85
CA TRP A 46 -28.88 8.07 38.61
C TRP A 46 -27.51 7.61 38.07
N MET A 47 -26.40 8.21 38.51
CA MET A 47 -25.04 7.84 38.09
C MET A 47 -24.41 6.74 38.97
N SER A 48 -25.04 6.42 40.11
CA SER A 48 -24.55 5.43 41.07
C SER A 48 -24.35 3.99 40.52
N PRO A 49 -25.03 3.52 39.45
CA PRO A 49 -24.70 2.23 38.84
C PRO A 49 -23.42 2.27 37.97
N PHE A 50 -22.95 3.45 37.55
CA PHE A 50 -21.90 3.59 36.53
C PHE A 50 -20.48 3.69 37.11
N PHE A 51 -20.31 3.98 38.40
CA PHE A 51 -18.99 4.16 39.02
C PHE A 51 -18.36 2.87 39.59
N ASN A 52 -19.13 1.77 39.70
CA ASN A 52 -18.64 0.52 40.31
C ASN A 52 -18.14 -0.54 39.31
N SER A 53 -17.94 -0.17 38.04
CA SER A 53 -17.27 -1.07 37.09
C SER A 53 -16.30 -0.31 36.19
N PRO A 54 -14.98 -0.40 36.43
CA PRO A 54 -13.94 0.06 35.51
C PRO A 54 -13.98 -0.64 34.13
N GLN A 55 -14.89 -1.60 33.95
CA GLN A 55 -15.09 -2.35 32.70
C GLN A 55 -16.25 -1.79 31.85
N ALA A 56 -17.15 -0.96 32.40
CA ALA A 56 -18.38 -0.54 31.70
C ALA A 56 -18.19 0.54 30.61
N LEU A 57 -17.04 1.22 30.57
CA LEU A 57 -16.70 2.21 29.54
C LEU A 57 -15.66 1.72 28.51
N ARG A 58 -15.20 0.47 28.65
CA ARG A 58 -14.48 -0.21 27.57
C ARG A 58 -15.51 -0.92 26.71
N LEU A 59 -16.08 -0.20 25.75
CA LEU A 59 -16.58 -0.85 24.54
C LEU A 59 -15.38 -1.64 23.99
N SER A 60 -15.35 -2.92 24.31
CA SER A 60 -14.42 -3.86 23.70
C SER A 60 -14.89 -3.96 22.26
N LEU A 61 -14.37 -3.07 21.41
CA LEU A 61 -14.48 -3.23 19.96
C LEU A 61 -13.74 -4.54 19.66
N HIS A 62 -14.50 -5.63 19.67
CA HIS A 62 -14.04 -6.94 19.23
C HIS A 62 -13.80 -6.85 17.73
N LEU A 63 -12.64 -6.33 17.34
CA LEU A 63 -12.17 -6.28 15.95
C LEU A 63 -12.03 -7.66 15.32
N PHE A 64 -11.97 -8.69 16.15
CA PHE A 64 -11.90 -10.09 15.74
C PHE A 64 -13.19 -10.75 16.17
N PRO A 65 -14.19 -10.91 15.29
CA PRO A 65 -15.33 -11.72 15.63
C PRO A 65 -14.82 -13.13 15.97
N LYS A 66 -15.29 -13.71 17.08
CA LYS A 66 -15.49 -15.17 17.10
C LYS A 66 -16.35 -15.47 15.87
N ALA A 67 -16.04 -16.54 15.14
CA ALA A 67 -16.52 -16.88 13.79
C ALA A 67 -18.05 -16.84 13.52
N GLU A 68 -18.86 -16.40 14.48
CA GLU A 68 -20.32 -16.43 14.51
C GLU A 68 -20.99 -15.04 14.36
N HIS A 69 -20.25 -13.92 14.31
CA HIS A 69 -20.85 -12.58 14.11
C HIS A 69 -20.67 -12.08 12.67
N ALA A 70 -21.77 -11.60 12.09
CA ALA A 70 -22.01 -11.33 10.68
C ALA A 70 -21.09 -10.26 10.05
N GLY A 71 -19.85 -10.65 9.75
CA GLY A 71 -18.99 -9.99 8.77
C GLY A 71 -19.04 -10.75 7.45
N HIS A 72 -19.23 -10.05 6.34
CA HIS A 72 -19.04 -10.64 5.02
C HIS A 72 -17.54 -10.74 4.72
N ALA A 73 -16.95 -11.94 4.77
CA ALA A 73 -15.54 -12.17 4.43
C ALA A 73 -15.38 -13.12 3.24
N LEU A 74 -14.29 -12.90 2.49
CA LEU A 74 -13.71 -13.70 1.40
C LEU A 74 -14.36 -13.58 0.01
N VAL A 75 -14.35 -12.37 -0.58
CA VAL A 75 -14.35 -12.21 -2.05
C VAL A 75 -12.90 -12.24 -2.54
N GLU A 76 -12.43 -13.39 -3.01
CA GLU A 76 -11.15 -13.50 -3.70
C GLU A 76 -11.32 -13.04 -5.17
N CYS A 77 -10.69 -11.92 -5.51
CA CYS A 77 -10.57 -11.49 -6.90
C CYS A 77 -9.25 -10.73 -7.02
N ARG A 78 -8.38 -11.18 -7.93
CA ARG A 78 -7.09 -10.56 -8.22
C ARG A 78 -7.23 -9.89 -9.58
N LEU A 79 -7.25 -8.56 -9.64
CA LEU A 79 -7.50 -7.85 -10.89
C LEU A 79 -6.40 -8.13 -11.93
N PHE A 80 -5.14 -8.27 -11.47
CA PHE A 80 -4.00 -8.48 -12.36
C PHE A 80 -3.16 -9.69 -11.98
N GLY A 81 -2.79 -9.84 -10.71
CA GLY A 81 -1.74 -10.78 -10.33
C GLY A 81 -0.49 -10.59 -11.20
N ARG A 82 0.07 -11.68 -11.72
CA ARG A 82 1.20 -11.65 -12.68
C ARG A 82 0.81 -11.27 -14.11
N ASN A 83 -0.49 -11.28 -14.44
CA ASN A 83 -0.92 -10.96 -15.80
C ASN A 83 -0.71 -9.48 -16.16
N LYS A 84 -0.39 -8.62 -15.18
CA LYS A 84 -0.15 -7.20 -15.40
C LYS A 84 0.90 -6.95 -16.50
N VAL A 85 1.98 -7.73 -16.50
CA VAL A 85 3.06 -7.66 -17.50
C VAL A 85 2.55 -7.89 -18.93
N LYS A 86 1.46 -8.66 -19.11
CA LYS A 86 0.84 -8.93 -20.41
C LYS A 86 -0.27 -7.94 -20.76
N THR A 87 -0.99 -7.42 -19.75
CA THR A 87 -2.17 -6.56 -19.97
C THR A 87 -1.85 -5.08 -20.03
N CYS A 88 -0.71 -4.67 -19.48
CA CYS A 88 -0.28 -3.27 -19.40
C CYS A 88 0.93 -3.02 -20.30
N LYS A 89 1.10 -1.77 -20.72
CA LYS A 89 2.26 -1.35 -21.52
C LYS A 89 3.51 -1.42 -20.65
N TRP A 90 4.55 -2.05 -21.18
CA TRP A 90 5.84 -2.12 -20.48
C TRP A 90 6.65 -0.82 -20.59
N ASN A 91 6.37 0.03 -21.59
CA ASN A 91 7.11 1.26 -21.90
C ASN A 91 6.23 2.53 -21.84
N GLY A 92 5.16 2.50 -21.03
CA GLY A 92 4.22 3.61 -20.94
C GLY A 92 3.06 3.36 -19.99
N TRP A 93 2.13 4.31 -19.93
CA TRP A 93 0.99 4.22 -19.03
C TRP A 93 -0.11 3.29 -19.55
N GLY A 94 -0.73 2.58 -18.61
CA GLY A 94 -2.05 1.97 -18.77
C GLY A 94 -2.08 0.62 -19.48
N TYR A 95 -3.30 0.23 -19.87
CA TYR A 95 -3.58 -1.02 -20.57
C TYR A 95 -3.00 -1.02 -21.99
N SER A 96 -2.55 -2.18 -22.46
CA SER A 96 -2.00 -2.36 -23.81
C SER A 96 -3.05 -2.16 -24.90
N ASP A 97 -4.32 -2.46 -24.61
CA ASP A 97 -5.45 -2.31 -25.54
C ASP A 97 -5.97 -0.87 -25.68
N THR A 98 -5.45 0.05 -24.87
CA THR A 98 -5.93 1.44 -24.84
C THR A 98 -4.78 2.39 -25.16
N TYR A 99 -4.77 2.95 -26.36
CA TYR A 99 -3.71 3.83 -26.84
C TYR A 99 -4.27 4.89 -27.78
N VAL A 100 -3.54 5.99 -27.91
CA VAL A 100 -3.88 7.06 -28.85
C VAL A 100 -3.13 6.81 -30.15
N SER A 101 -3.81 6.97 -31.29
CA SER A 101 -3.16 7.07 -32.60
C SER A 101 -3.72 8.24 -33.38
N MET A 102 -2.99 8.69 -34.39
CA MET A 102 -3.55 9.55 -35.42
C MET A 102 -4.53 8.73 -36.27
N SER A 103 -5.74 9.24 -36.48
CA SER A 103 -6.71 8.68 -37.45
C SER A 103 -6.68 9.42 -38.78
N SER A 104 -6.18 10.66 -38.78
CA SER A 104 -5.84 11.44 -39.98
C SER A 104 -4.73 12.46 -39.66
N ALA A 105 -4.35 13.30 -40.63
CA ALA A 105 -3.36 14.36 -40.43
C ALA A 105 -3.81 15.47 -39.46
N SER A 106 -5.07 15.48 -39.01
CA SER A 106 -5.60 16.48 -38.08
C SER A 106 -6.40 15.89 -36.90
N MET A 107 -6.56 14.57 -36.85
CA MET A 107 -7.40 13.89 -35.85
C MET A 107 -6.62 12.80 -35.13
N ILE A 108 -6.87 12.71 -33.83
CA ILE A 108 -6.47 11.56 -33.03
C ILE A 108 -7.68 10.71 -32.63
N ARG A 109 -7.44 9.44 -32.35
CA ARG A 109 -8.42 8.51 -31.82
C ARG A 109 -7.84 7.77 -30.61
N LEU A 110 -8.64 7.65 -29.56
CA LEU A 110 -8.37 6.72 -28.46
C LEU A 110 -8.94 5.34 -28.81
N HIS A 111 -8.09 4.33 -28.84
CA HIS A 111 -8.47 2.93 -29.11
C HIS A 111 -8.90 2.19 -27.84
N GLY A 112 -9.52 1.02 -28.01
CA GLY A 112 -10.02 0.17 -26.94
C GLY A 112 -11.53 0.36 -26.67
N SER A 113 -11.97 -0.08 -25.49
CA SER A 113 -13.38 0.02 -25.06
C SER A 113 -13.54 0.31 -23.56
N ARG A 114 -12.46 0.72 -22.89
CA ARG A 114 -12.42 0.90 -21.42
C ARG A 114 -12.99 2.23 -20.97
N TYR A 115 -12.79 3.28 -21.77
CA TYR A 115 -13.19 4.64 -21.44
C TYR A 115 -14.25 5.12 -22.42
N SER A 116 -15.10 6.05 -21.96
CA SER A 116 -16.17 6.62 -22.78
C SER A 116 -15.67 7.39 -24.01
N LEU A 117 -14.40 7.79 -24.03
CA LEU A 117 -13.75 8.46 -25.15
C LEU A 117 -13.20 7.49 -26.22
N CYS A 118 -13.17 6.19 -25.94
CA CYS A 118 -12.68 5.21 -26.91
C CYS A 118 -13.57 5.18 -28.15
N GLY A 119 -12.97 5.13 -29.34
CA GLY A 119 -13.65 5.09 -30.63
C GLY A 119 -14.08 6.46 -31.19
N VAL A 120 -13.84 7.55 -30.46
CA VAL A 120 -14.17 8.92 -30.88
C VAL A 120 -12.96 9.56 -31.58
N ASP A 121 -13.17 10.12 -32.78
CA ASP A 121 -12.18 10.98 -33.44
C ASP A 121 -12.24 12.39 -32.86
N MET A 122 -11.09 12.91 -32.44
CA MET A 122 -10.94 14.24 -31.82
C MET A 122 -10.11 15.15 -32.75
N GLY A 123 -10.76 16.16 -33.33
CA GLY A 123 -10.19 16.98 -34.41
C GLY A 123 -9.45 18.26 -34.01
N HIS A 124 -9.56 18.74 -32.76
CA HIS A 124 -8.92 20.01 -32.35
C HIS A 124 -7.51 19.85 -31.78
N TRP A 125 -6.98 18.62 -31.71
CA TRP A 125 -5.65 18.37 -31.14
C TRP A 125 -4.51 18.93 -32.00
N HIS A 126 -4.64 18.88 -33.33
CA HIS A 126 -3.64 19.43 -34.24
C HIS A 126 -3.50 20.95 -34.05
N GLU A 127 -4.60 21.69 -33.84
CA GLU A 127 -4.56 23.14 -33.58
C GLU A 127 -3.71 23.49 -32.35
N PHE A 128 -3.83 22.68 -31.28
CA PHE A 128 -2.99 22.85 -30.10
C PHE A 128 -1.52 22.52 -30.38
N VAL A 129 -1.24 21.40 -31.06
CA VAL A 129 0.13 20.96 -31.33
C VAL A 129 0.85 21.90 -32.29
N ASP A 130 0.21 22.30 -33.37
CA ASP A 130 0.75 23.22 -34.38
C ASP A 130 0.93 24.64 -33.83
N SER A 131 0.25 24.99 -32.73
CA SER A 131 0.49 26.25 -32.01
C SER A 131 1.83 26.29 -31.27
N ILE A 132 2.49 25.14 -31.08
CA ILE A 132 3.77 25.01 -30.39
C ILE A 132 4.92 25.09 -31.40
N PRO A 133 5.76 26.14 -31.37
CA PRO A 133 6.86 26.27 -32.33
C PRO A 133 7.83 25.09 -32.29
N GLY A 134 8.12 24.52 -33.47
CA GLY A 134 9.09 23.42 -33.61
C GLY A 134 8.51 22.02 -33.36
N ILE A 135 7.19 21.89 -33.16
CA ILE A 135 6.50 20.60 -33.10
C ILE A 135 5.59 20.47 -34.31
N GLU A 136 5.73 19.36 -35.03
CA GLU A 136 4.83 19.00 -36.13
C GLU A 136 3.91 17.87 -35.65
N PHE A 137 2.59 18.07 -35.78
CA PHE A 137 1.61 17.06 -35.35
C PHE A 137 1.82 15.68 -36.02
N THR A 138 2.33 15.64 -37.24
CA THR A 138 2.57 14.41 -38.00
C THR A 138 3.91 13.73 -37.70
N PHE A 139 4.80 14.37 -36.94
CA PHE A 139 6.12 13.80 -36.63
C PHE A 139 6.02 12.66 -35.63
N THR A 140 6.68 11.54 -35.92
CA THR A 140 6.76 10.37 -35.02
C THR A 140 8.22 10.07 -34.68
N SER A 141 8.52 9.95 -33.38
CA SER A 141 9.84 9.55 -32.89
C SER A 141 10.01 8.02 -32.94
N PRO A 142 11.19 7.49 -33.33
CA PRO A 142 11.45 6.05 -33.35
C PRO A 142 11.78 5.53 -31.94
N ALA A 143 10.75 5.21 -31.15
CA ALA A 143 10.95 4.52 -29.87
C ALA A 143 11.34 3.05 -30.09
N GLN A 144 12.10 2.49 -29.17
CA GLN A 144 12.50 1.08 -29.23
C GLN A 144 11.32 0.15 -28.89
N ASP A 145 11.20 -0.94 -29.67
CA ASP A 145 10.18 -1.97 -29.45
C ASP A 145 10.62 -3.03 -28.43
N VAL A 146 11.94 -3.17 -28.24
CA VAL A 146 12.56 -4.11 -27.31
C VAL A 146 13.68 -3.37 -26.58
N LEU A 147 13.63 -3.37 -25.26
CA LEU A 147 14.73 -2.90 -24.43
C LEU A 147 15.75 -4.03 -24.21
N ALA A 148 17.03 -3.75 -24.46
CA ALA A 148 18.10 -4.68 -24.10
C ALA A 148 18.24 -4.75 -22.58
N ILE A 149 18.01 -5.92 -22.00
CA ILE A 149 18.05 -6.10 -20.55
C ILE A 149 19.47 -6.52 -20.12
N PRO A 150 20.10 -5.81 -19.18
CA PRO A 150 21.41 -6.16 -18.65
C PRO A 150 21.48 -7.62 -18.18
N PRO A 151 22.53 -8.38 -18.54
CA PRO A 151 22.70 -9.76 -18.10
C PRO A 151 23.10 -9.85 -16.62
N LYS A 152 23.59 -8.74 -16.03
CA LYS A 152 24.11 -8.69 -14.66
C LYS A 152 22.99 -8.98 -13.66
N ARG A 153 23.12 -10.11 -12.96
CA ARG A 153 22.24 -10.51 -11.87
C ARG A 153 23.07 -10.99 -10.69
N LYS A 154 22.65 -10.63 -9.48
CA LYS A 154 23.17 -11.20 -8.24
C LYS A 154 22.22 -12.28 -7.77
N TYR A 155 22.76 -13.45 -7.49
CA TYR A 155 21.96 -14.62 -7.16
C TYR A 155 22.46 -15.25 -5.87
N ASN A 156 21.66 -15.17 -4.81
CA ASN A 156 21.91 -15.86 -3.56
C ASN A 156 21.13 -17.18 -3.53
N LYS A 157 21.83 -18.30 -3.80
CA LYS A 157 21.23 -19.63 -3.85
C LYS A 157 20.63 -20.05 -2.49
N ALA A 158 21.32 -19.75 -1.39
CA ALA A 158 20.90 -20.12 -0.04
C ALA A 158 19.60 -19.40 0.37
N PHE A 159 19.45 -18.12 0.00
CA PHE A 159 18.21 -17.38 0.20
C PHE A 159 17.01 -18.04 -0.50
N ILE A 160 17.19 -18.46 -1.76
CA ILE A 160 16.11 -19.07 -2.55
C ILE A 160 15.75 -20.47 -2.03
N GLU A 161 16.74 -21.26 -1.63
CA GLU A 161 16.50 -22.58 -1.02
C GLU A 161 15.76 -22.45 0.32
N ASP A 162 16.17 -21.50 1.16
CA ASP A 162 15.49 -21.21 2.41
C ASP A 162 14.06 -20.69 2.17
N LEU A 163 13.84 -19.82 1.19
CA LEU A 163 12.53 -19.29 0.85
C LEU A 163 11.59 -20.40 0.37
N LYS A 164 12.05 -21.28 -0.52
CA LYS A 164 11.26 -22.43 -0.98
C LYS A 164 10.89 -23.39 0.14
N ARG A 165 11.71 -23.47 1.19
CA ARG A 165 11.46 -24.33 2.35
C ARG A 165 10.51 -23.69 3.37
N GLU A 166 10.72 -22.41 3.70
CA GLU A 166 9.98 -21.72 4.77
C GLU A 166 8.69 -21.03 4.27
N ALA A 167 8.60 -20.65 2.99
CA ALA A 167 7.43 -20.04 2.37
C ALA A 167 7.16 -20.61 0.96
N PRO A 168 6.82 -21.91 0.84
CA PRO A 168 6.69 -22.60 -0.45
C PRO A 168 5.59 -22.05 -1.36
N ASN A 169 4.65 -21.28 -0.81
CA ASN A 169 3.52 -20.71 -1.55
C ASN A 169 3.83 -19.38 -2.23
N VAL A 170 4.93 -18.72 -1.83
CA VAL A 170 5.43 -17.50 -2.46
C VAL A 170 5.84 -17.82 -3.88
N GLU A 171 5.29 -17.09 -4.85
CA GLU A 171 5.68 -17.28 -6.25
C GLU A 171 6.93 -16.44 -6.57
N LEU A 172 7.84 -17.04 -7.33
CA LEU A 172 9.08 -16.43 -7.78
C LEU A 172 8.97 -16.13 -9.28
N ALA A 173 9.42 -14.94 -9.69
CA ALA A 173 9.55 -14.56 -11.09
C ALA A 173 10.91 -13.92 -11.35
N ASP A 174 11.65 -14.47 -12.31
CA ASP A 174 12.98 -14.02 -12.70
C ASP A 174 13.09 -13.76 -14.21
N SER A 175 11.98 -13.76 -14.95
CA SER A 175 12.01 -13.40 -16.38
C SER A 175 12.47 -11.96 -16.56
N ALA A 176 13.03 -11.66 -17.72
CA ALA A 176 13.57 -10.33 -18.00
C ALA A 176 12.43 -9.29 -18.00
N GLU A 177 11.28 -9.65 -18.57
CA GLU A 177 10.06 -8.84 -18.66
C GLU A 177 9.46 -8.56 -17.27
N GLU A 178 9.38 -9.56 -16.40
CA GLU A 178 8.89 -9.39 -15.03
C GLU A 178 9.79 -8.44 -14.23
N ARG A 179 11.11 -8.62 -14.33
CA ARG A 179 12.08 -7.75 -13.65
C ARG A 179 12.00 -6.31 -14.16
N LEU A 180 11.85 -6.14 -15.48
CA LEU A 180 11.74 -4.82 -16.10
C LEU A 180 10.46 -4.10 -15.64
N PHE A 181 9.33 -4.79 -15.66
CA PHE A 181 8.04 -4.21 -15.25
C PHE A 181 8.02 -3.80 -13.76
N HIS A 182 8.92 -4.36 -12.95
CA HIS A 182 8.99 -4.14 -11.50
C HIS A 182 10.22 -3.31 -11.06
N CYS A 183 10.83 -2.56 -11.98
CA CYS A 183 11.99 -1.71 -11.69
C CYS A 183 11.75 -0.20 -11.87
N HIS A 184 10.55 0.21 -12.26
CA HIS A 184 10.25 1.60 -12.57
C HIS A 184 8.84 2.01 -12.12
N GLY A 185 8.66 3.32 -11.95
CA GLY A 185 7.40 4.01 -11.87
C GLY A 185 7.01 4.64 -13.21
N HIS A 186 6.51 5.87 -13.16
CA HIS A 186 6.02 6.63 -14.31
C HIS A 186 6.51 8.08 -14.29
N THR A 187 7.72 8.35 -13.80
CA THR A 187 8.36 9.64 -14.08
C THR A 187 8.65 9.78 -15.56
N CYS A 188 8.72 11.03 -16.05
CA CYS A 188 9.06 11.28 -17.45
C CYS A 188 10.41 10.65 -17.84
N ASN A 189 11.41 10.73 -16.96
CA ASN A 189 12.73 10.15 -17.19
C ASN A 189 12.68 8.63 -17.30
N GLU A 190 11.98 7.93 -16.39
CA GLU A 190 11.85 6.47 -16.48
C GLU A 190 11.19 6.04 -17.79
N ILE A 191 10.12 6.71 -18.20
CA ILE A 191 9.45 6.40 -19.47
C ILE A 191 10.35 6.72 -20.67
N PHE A 192 11.16 7.77 -20.60
CA PHE A 192 12.13 8.10 -21.62
C PHE A 192 13.20 7.01 -21.78
N GLU A 193 13.80 6.57 -20.68
CA GLU A 193 14.81 5.49 -20.68
C GLU A 193 14.24 4.18 -21.23
N LEU A 194 12.99 3.83 -20.88
CA LEU A 194 12.34 2.64 -21.44
C LEU A 194 12.14 2.72 -22.96
N ARG A 195 11.97 3.93 -23.52
CA ARG A 195 11.64 4.15 -24.93
C ARG A 195 12.85 4.47 -25.81
N TYR A 196 13.89 5.12 -25.27
CA TYR A 196 15.01 5.65 -26.06
C TYR A 196 16.37 5.41 -25.43
N GLY A 197 16.43 4.81 -24.25
CA GLY A 197 17.67 4.63 -23.49
C GLY A 197 17.78 3.24 -22.90
N GLU A 198 18.39 3.17 -21.72
CA GLU A 198 18.77 1.93 -21.06
C GLU A 198 18.37 1.95 -19.59
N VAL A 199 18.05 0.78 -19.05
CA VAL A 199 17.79 0.63 -17.61
C VAL A 199 19.04 0.05 -16.95
N PRO A 200 19.79 0.84 -16.16
CA PRO A 200 21.13 0.44 -15.69
C PRO A 200 21.08 -0.69 -14.66
N ARG A 201 20.02 -0.73 -13.83
CA ARG A 201 19.84 -1.75 -12.79
C ARG A 201 18.38 -2.19 -12.70
N LEU A 202 18.19 -3.51 -12.76
CA LEU A 202 16.92 -4.19 -12.53
C LEU A 202 16.98 -4.97 -11.21
N PRO A 203 15.83 -5.26 -10.57
CA PRO A 203 15.80 -6.22 -9.48
C PRO A 203 16.31 -7.57 -9.97
N ASP A 204 16.91 -8.35 -9.09
CA ASP A 204 17.45 -9.68 -9.43
C ASP A 204 16.33 -10.73 -9.46
N LEU A 205 15.29 -10.54 -8.65
CA LEU A 205 14.14 -11.43 -8.51
C LEU A 205 12.88 -10.63 -8.12
N VAL A 206 11.72 -11.10 -8.55
CA VAL A 206 10.41 -10.61 -8.08
C VAL A 206 9.73 -11.71 -7.27
N LEU A 207 9.23 -11.37 -6.09
CA LEU A 207 8.46 -12.26 -5.21
C LEU A 207 7.02 -11.82 -5.12
N TYR A 208 6.12 -12.79 -5.09
CA TYR A 208 4.68 -12.57 -4.95
C TYR A 208 4.14 -13.32 -3.72
N PRO A 209 4.19 -12.70 -2.52
CA PRO A 209 3.54 -13.23 -1.33
C PRO A 209 2.01 -13.28 -1.49
N LYS A 210 1.37 -14.23 -0.82
CA LYS A 210 -0.10 -14.43 -0.87
C LYS A 210 -0.80 -14.04 0.42
N GLU A 211 -0.05 -13.88 1.51
CA GLU A 211 -0.57 -13.50 2.82
C GLU A 211 0.50 -12.79 3.67
N HIS A 212 0.08 -12.24 4.81
CA HIS A 212 0.96 -11.54 5.75
C HIS A 212 2.18 -12.39 6.20
N LYS A 213 1.94 -13.66 6.52
CA LYS A 213 2.97 -14.58 7.01
C LYS A 213 4.09 -14.81 5.99
N ASP A 214 3.75 -14.85 4.70
CA ASP A 214 4.75 -14.94 3.63
C ASP A 214 5.72 -13.76 3.69
N VAL A 215 5.20 -12.55 3.92
CA VAL A 215 6.01 -11.32 4.01
C VAL A 215 6.91 -11.35 5.24
N GLU A 216 6.43 -11.83 6.39
CA GLU A 216 7.25 -12.03 7.59
C GLU A 216 8.44 -12.96 7.32
N VAL A 217 8.20 -14.09 6.61
CA VAL A 217 9.27 -15.01 6.22
C VAL A 217 10.24 -14.36 5.25
N ILE A 218 9.76 -13.65 4.22
CA ILE A 218 10.61 -12.95 3.25
C ILE A 218 11.53 -11.95 3.95
N VAL A 219 10.99 -11.11 4.85
CA VAL A 219 11.78 -10.10 5.57
C VAL A 219 12.80 -10.75 6.51
N LYS A 220 12.40 -11.79 7.25
CA LYS A 220 13.31 -12.57 8.11
C LYS A 220 14.48 -13.16 7.30
N LEU A 221 14.20 -13.76 6.15
CA LEU A 221 15.22 -14.33 5.29
C LEU A 221 16.09 -13.26 4.63
N ALA A 222 15.53 -12.11 4.27
CA ALA A 222 16.29 -10.99 3.74
C ALA A 222 17.30 -10.45 4.76
N VAL A 223 16.93 -10.36 6.04
CA VAL A 223 17.85 -10.01 7.12
C VAL A 223 18.97 -11.06 7.26
N LYS A 224 18.60 -12.35 7.25
CA LYS A 224 19.56 -13.46 7.37
C LYS A 224 20.60 -13.48 6.24
N HIS A 225 20.17 -13.20 5.01
CA HIS A 225 20.97 -13.36 3.79
C HIS A 225 21.50 -12.03 3.21
N ASN A 226 21.28 -10.91 3.92
CA ASN A 226 21.64 -9.56 3.49
C ASN A 226 21.09 -9.19 2.10
N ILE A 227 19.77 -9.35 1.93
CA ILE A 227 19.04 -9.07 0.69
C ILE A 227 18.38 -7.69 0.80
N CYS A 228 18.46 -6.89 -0.26
CA CYS A 228 17.74 -5.62 -0.36
C CYS A 228 16.31 -5.89 -0.87
N LEU A 229 15.29 -5.38 -0.18
CA LEU A 229 13.89 -5.55 -0.55
C LEU A 229 13.30 -4.21 -1.00
N ILE A 230 12.55 -4.23 -2.12
CA ILE A 230 11.77 -3.09 -2.60
C ILE A 230 10.29 -3.50 -2.62
N PRO A 231 9.42 -2.94 -1.76
CA PRO A 231 8.00 -3.21 -1.81
C PRO A 231 7.37 -2.63 -3.09
N PHE A 232 6.49 -3.38 -3.74
CA PHE A 232 5.87 -2.95 -5.00
C PHE A 232 4.38 -3.23 -5.00
N GLY A 233 3.59 -2.18 -5.27
CA GLY A 233 2.14 -2.27 -5.42
C GLY A 233 1.73 -2.09 -6.88
N GLY A 234 1.22 -0.90 -7.18
CA GLY A 234 0.74 -0.55 -8.51
C GLY A 234 1.81 -0.18 -9.55
N GLY A 235 3.06 0.04 -9.16
CA GLY A 235 4.08 0.58 -10.06
C GLY A 235 3.79 2.02 -10.52
N THR A 236 2.91 2.74 -9.82
CA THR A 236 2.44 4.09 -10.20
C THR A 236 3.25 5.22 -9.57
N SER A 237 4.47 4.96 -9.08
CA SER A 237 5.29 6.00 -8.45
C SER A 237 5.69 7.05 -9.49
N VAL A 238 5.75 8.31 -9.08
CA VAL A 238 6.26 9.43 -9.89
C VAL A 238 7.40 10.15 -9.16
N THR A 239 8.09 9.43 -8.26
CA THR A 239 9.16 9.93 -7.38
C THR A 239 10.43 9.08 -7.44
N LEU A 240 10.53 8.15 -8.40
CA LEU A 240 11.55 7.10 -8.44
C LEU A 240 11.49 6.12 -7.25
N GLY A 241 10.38 6.09 -6.49
CA GLY A 241 10.27 5.33 -5.24
C GLY A 241 10.33 3.79 -5.37
N VAL A 242 10.38 3.26 -6.59
CA VAL A 242 10.58 1.82 -6.87
C VAL A 242 11.77 1.54 -7.79
N ALA A 243 12.54 2.58 -8.14
CA ALA A 243 13.74 2.44 -8.92
C ALA A 243 14.81 1.68 -8.12
N VAL A 244 15.60 0.86 -8.80
CA VAL A 244 16.70 0.13 -8.14
C VAL A 244 17.95 1.00 -8.17
N PRO A 245 18.55 1.36 -7.01
CA PRO A 245 19.80 2.11 -6.98
C PRO A 245 20.91 1.37 -7.72
N GLU A 246 21.65 2.09 -8.58
CA GLU A 246 22.70 1.49 -9.42
C GLU A 246 23.87 0.96 -8.59
N GLU A 247 24.18 1.66 -7.51
CA GLU A 247 25.22 1.36 -6.54
C GLU A 247 24.87 0.23 -5.57
N GLU A 248 23.64 -0.29 -5.60
CA GLU A 248 23.23 -1.37 -4.70
C GLU A 248 23.97 -2.67 -5.03
N GLU A 249 24.87 -3.05 -4.13
CA GLU A 249 25.71 -4.22 -4.28
C GLU A 249 25.07 -5.53 -3.79
N ARG A 250 23.95 -5.49 -3.09
CA ARG A 250 23.27 -6.71 -2.65
C ARG A 250 22.45 -7.31 -3.78
N MET A 251 21.93 -8.50 -3.53
CA MET A 251 20.82 -9.01 -4.33
C MET A 251 19.58 -8.17 -4.02
N VAL A 252 18.94 -7.63 -5.05
CA VAL A 252 17.72 -6.81 -4.93
C VAL A 252 16.52 -7.65 -5.29
N VAL A 253 15.53 -7.66 -4.41
CA VAL A 253 14.29 -8.41 -4.59
C VAL A 253 13.11 -7.46 -4.49
N THR A 254 12.35 -7.36 -5.58
CA THR A 254 11.08 -6.63 -5.56
C THR A 254 10.01 -7.54 -4.97
N VAL A 255 9.31 -7.07 -3.93
CA VAL A 255 8.20 -7.80 -3.28
C VAL A 255 6.88 -7.22 -3.78
N SER A 256 6.30 -7.88 -4.79
CA SER A 256 5.05 -7.47 -5.43
C SER A 256 3.84 -7.95 -4.63
N LEU A 257 3.08 -7.01 -4.09
CA LEU A 257 1.88 -7.30 -3.29
C LEU A 257 0.65 -7.64 -4.15
N ALA A 258 0.82 -7.84 -5.46
CA ALA A 258 -0.26 -8.03 -6.43
C ALA A 258 -1.20 -9.22 -6.12
N PHE A 259 -0.82 -10.17 -5.26
CA PHE A 259 -1.70 -11.26 -4.83
C PHE A 259 -2.40 -11.04 -3.49
N MET A 260 -1.96 -10.04 -2.72
CA MET A 260 -2.54 -9.69 -1.42
C MET A 260 -3.65 -8.64 -1.59
N GLN A 261 -4.81 -9.04 -2.15
CA GLN A 261 -5.92 -8.13 -2.49
C GLN A 261 -7.21 -8.35 -1.70
N LYS A 262 -7.23 -9.26 -0.72
CA LYS A 262 -8.45 -9.69 -0.03
C LYS A 262 -9.01 -8.57 0.86
N ILE A 263 -10.33 -8.44 0.87
CA ILE A 263 -11.04 -7.80 1.98
C ILE A 263 -11.07 -8.82 3.11
N LEU A 264 -10.34 -8.55 4.18
CA LEU A 264 -10.21 -9.44 5.34
C LEU A 264 -11.45 -9.34 6.20
N PHE A 265 -11.97 -8.13 6.38
CA PHE A 265 -13.16 -7.87 7.17
C PHE A 265 -13.81 -6.55 6.74
N LEU A 266 -15.13 -6.48 6.79
CA LEU A 266 -15.91 -5.25 6.59
C LEU A 266 -16.96 -5.16 7.69
N ASP A 267 -16.79 -4.18 8.57
CA ASP A 267 -17.79 -3.79 9.56
C ASP A 267 -18.62 -2.65 8.97
N ARG A 268 -19.82 -2.97 8.51
CA ARG A 268 -20.72 -1.99 7.90
C ARG A 268 -21.31 -1.04 8.94
N ASP A 269 -21.48 -1.47 10.18
CA ASP A 269 -22.09 -0.67 11.24
C ASP A 269 -21.08 0.33 11.81
N ALA A 270 -19.83 -0.13 12.03
CA ALA A 270 -18.72 0.75 12.41
C ALA A 270 -18.12 1.53 11.22
N LEU A 271 -18.51 1.19 9.99
CA LEU A 271 -17.95 1.74 8.75
C LEU A 271 -16.42 1.58 8.68
N LEU A 272 -15.93 0.38 8.99
CA LEU A 272 -14.52 0.02 8.97
C LEU A 272 -14.25 -1.11 7.97
N LEU A 273 -13.22 -0.95 7.18
CA LEU A 273 -12.71 -1.93 6.23
C LEU A 273 -11.31 -2.37 6.66
N TRP A 274 -11.11 -3.67 6.82
CA TRP A 274 -9.77 -4.26 6.92
C TRP A 274 -9.44 -4.98 5.62
N VAL A 275 -8.37 -4.56 4.97
CA VAL A 275 -8.00 -5.02 3.63
C VAL A 275 -6.51 -5.27 3.51
N GLU A 276 -6.12 -6.21 2.66
CA GLU A 276 -4.73 -6.42 2.29
C GLU A 276 -4.18 -5.26 1.43
N ALA A 277 -2.90 -4.95 1.64
CA ALA A 277 -2.26 -3.76 1.09
C ALA A 277 -2.10 -3.75 -0.45
N GLY A 278 -2.16 -4.91 -1.10
CA GLY A 278 -2.11 -5.04 -2.56
C GLY A 278 -3.45 -4.80 -3.26
N ALA A 279 -4.54 -4.55 -2.52
CA ALA A 279 -5.84 -4.27 -3.12
C ALA A 279 -5.79 -3.02 -4.01
N VAL A 280 -6.19 -3.19 -5.28
CA VAL A 280 -6.22 -2.14 -6.30
C VAL A 280 -7.48 -1.29 -6.16
N GLY A 281 -7.36 0.04 -6.29
CA GLY A 281 -8.45 0.98 -6.01
C GLY A 281 -9.76 0.71 -6.75
N VAL A 282 -9.73 0.57 -8.08
CA VAL A 282 -10.93 0.28 -8.89
C VAL A 282 -11.61 -1.01 -8.45
N SER A 283 -10.87 -2.11 -8.34
CA SER A 283 -11.43 -3.40 -7.93
C SER A 283 -11.94 -3.37 -6.49
N LEU A 284 -11.28 -2.64 -5.61
CA LEU A 284 -11.73 -2.47 -4.23
C LEU A 284 -13.05 -1.71 -4.16
N GLU A 285 -13.17 -0.56 -4.84
CA GLU A 285 -14.41 0.20 -4.92
C GLU A 285 -15.56 -0.60 -5.52
N GLU A 286 -15.34 -1.35 -6.60
CA GLU A 286 -16.35 -2.22 -7.20
C GLU A 286 -16.89 -3.28 -6.23
N ARG A 287 -16.02 -3.84 -5.37
CA ARG A 287 -16.43 -4.80 -4.34
C ARG A 287 -17.20 -4.12 -3.21
N LEU A 288 -16.70 -2.99 -2.71
CA LEU A 288 -17.34 -2.23 -1.63
C LEU A 288 -18.75 -1.76 -2.03
N LYS A 289 -18.93 -1.37 -3.30
CA LYS A 289 -20.24 -0.97 -3.83
C LYS A 289 -21.32 -2.03 -3.63
N LYS A 290 -20.98 -3.32 -3.71
CA LYS A 290 -21.92 -4.44 -3.48
C LYS A 290 -22.45 -4.50 -2.05
N TYR A 291 -21.75 -3.88 -1.11
CA TYR A 291 -22.12 -3.79 0.31
C TYR A 291 -22.71 -2.42 0.68
N GLY A 292 -22.97 -1.55 -0.30
CA GLY A 292 -23.54 -0.22 -0.06
C GLY A 292 -22.57 0.79 0.55
N VAL A 293 -21.25 0.51 0.48
CA VAL A 293 -20.20 1.39 1.01
C VAL A 293 -19.16 1.75 -0.05
N THR A 294 -18.37 2.79 0.22
CA THR A 294 -17.29 3.30 -0.64
C THR A 294 -16.16 3.85 0.24
N LEU A 295 -14.91 3.80 -0.23
CA LEU A 295 -13.82 4.56 0.41
C LEU A 295 -13.91 6.03 0.00
N GLY A 296 -14.26 6.28 -1.26
CA GLY A 296 -14.29 7.63 -1.84
C GLY A 296 -12.88 8.21 -2.09
N HIS A 297 -11.84 7.40 -1.88
CA HIS A 297 -10.45 7.72 -2.19
C HIS A 297 -10.16 7.39 -3.65
N GLU A 298 -10.23 8.42 -4.51
CA GLU A 298 -10.08 8.27 -5.95
C GLU A 298 -8.88 9.10 -6.45
N PRO A 299 -7.64 8.61 -6.28
CA PRO A 299 -6.49 9.15 -7.02
C PRO A 299 -6.61 8.77 -8.50
N ASP A 300 -6.08 9.59 -9.40
CA ASP A 300 -6.17 9.36 -10.85
C ASP A 300 -5.52 8.05 -11.29
N SER A 301 -4.60 7.51 -10.48
CA SER A 301 -3.93 6.24 -10.70
C SER A 301 -4.69 5.01 -10.19
N MET A 302 -5.92 5.17 -9.65
CA MET A 302 -6.66 4.12 -8.92
C MET A 302 -6.92 2.82 -9.69
N GLU A 303 -6.82 2.84 -11.03
CA GLU A 303 -6.89 1.65 -11.88
C GLU A 303 -5.76 0.66 -11.59
N PHE A 304 -4.62 1.15 -11.10
CA PHE A 304 -3.42 0.35 -10.86
C PHE A 304 -2.85 0.53 -9.45
N SER A 305 -3.01 1.70 -8.84
CA SER A 305 -2.48 2.00 -7.53
C SER A 305 -3.23 1.22 -6.43
N THR A 306 -2.49 0.92 -5.37
CA THR A 306 -2.90 -0.03 -4.33
C THR A 306 -2.96 0.64 -2.97
N VAL A 307 -3.79 0.10 -2.06
CA VAL A 307 -3.97 0.61 -0.69
C VAL A 307 -2.65 0.85 0.03
N GLY A 308 -1.73 -0.12 0.04
CA GLY A 308 -0.42 0.02 0.68
C GLY A 308 0.46 1.10 0.04
N GLY A 309 0.33 1.28 -1.28
CA GLY A 309 1.01 2.35 -2.01
C GLY A 309 0.49 3.72 -1.59
N TRP A 310 -0.83 3.86 -1.45
CA TRP A 310 -1.43 5.10 -0.97
C TRP A 310 -0.94 5.49 0.43
N VAL A 311 -0.86 4.52 1.34
CA VAL A 311 -0.31 4.74 2.69
C VAL A 311 1.17 5.11 2.63
N ALA A 312 1.96 4.38 1.83
CA ALA A 312 3.39 4.61 1.69
C ALA A 312 3.74 5.99 1.11
N THR A 313 2.87 6.58 0.29
CA THR A 313 3.14 7.85 -0.41
C THR A 313 2.27 9.03 0.04
N ARG A 314 1.43 8.85 1.07
CA ARG A 314 0.42 9.85 1.49
C ARG A 314 -0.47 10.32 0.33
N ALA A 315 -1.03 9.37 -0.42
CA ALA A 315 -1.84 9.70 -1.59
C ALA A 315 -3.04 10.60 -1.25
N SER A 316 -3.35 11.49 -2.20
CA SER A 316 -4.51 12.38 -2.18
C SER A 316 -5.46 11.97 -3.30
N GLY A 317 -6.76 11.90 -3.00
CA GLY A 317 -7.80 11.58 -3.97
C GLY A 317 -8.60 12.82 -4.40
N MET A 318 -9.23 12.77 -5.58
CA MET A 318 -10.03 13.85 -6.14
C MET A 318 -11.13 14.34 -5.19
N LYS A 319 -11.77 13.43 -4.44
CA LYS A 319 -12.92 13.73 -3.57
C LYS A 319 -12.53 13.95 -2.09
N LYS A 320 -11.27 14.26 -1.79
CA LYS A 320 -10.78 14.42 -0.41
C LYS A 320 -11.57 15.42 0.42
N ASN A 321 -12.16 16.45 -0.18
CA ASN A 321 -12.97 17.44 0.55
C ASN A 321 -14.16 16.80 1.28
N ARG A 322 -14.66 15.66 0.79
CA ARG A 322 -15.76 14.90 1.43
C ARG A 322 -15.25 13.70 2.24
N TYR A 323 -14.24 12.99 1.74
CA TYR A 323 -13.82 11.70 2.30
C TYR A 323 -12.51 11.76 3.11
N GLY A 324 -11.73 12.83 2.98
CA GLY A 324 -10.38 12.97 3.52
C GLY A 324 -9.29 12.45 2.57
N ASN A 325 -8.05 12.75 2.91
CA ASN A 325 -6.88 12.10 2.31
C ASN A 325 -6.64 10.72 2.96
N ILE A 326 -5.62 9.99 2.51
CA ILE A 326 -5.33 8.66 3.04
C ILE A 326 -5.05 8.67 4.55
N GLU A 327 -4.39 9.71 5.07
CA GLU A 327 -4.11 9.86 6.50
C GLU A 327 -5.37 10.06 7.36
N ASP A 328 -6.46 10.55 6.78
CA ASP A 328 -7.75 10.72 7.46
C ASP A 328 -8.57 9.42 7.45
N LEU A 329 -8.37 8.62 6.40
CA LEU A 329 -9.06 7.35 6.16
C LEU A 329 -8.43 6.20 6.96
N VAL A 330 -7.11 6.18 7.11
CA VAL A 330 -6.39 5.13 7.84
C VAL A 330 -6.76 5.18 9.33
N VAL A 331 -7.08 4.00 9.87
CA VAL A 331 -7.33 3.76 11.30
C VAL A 331 -6.17 2.99 11.91
N ASP A 332 -5.65 1.98 11.20
CA ASP A 332 -4.48 1.22 11.64
C ASP A 332 -3.72 0.62 10.45
N ILE A 333 -2.44 0.30 10.67
CA ILE A 333 -1.52 -0.21 9.66
C ILE A 333 -0.78 -1.42 10.23
N VAL A 334 -0.73 -2.51 9.46
CA VAL A 334 0.11 -3.67 9.77
C VAL A 334 1.31 -3.67 8.85
N VAL A 335 2.50 -3.45 9.40
CA VAL A 335 3.76 -3.36 8.65
C VAL A 335 4.77 -4.37 9.19
N VAL A 336 5.38 -5.13 8.27
CA VAL A 336 6.47 -6.06 8.58
C VAL A 336 7.79 -5.31 8.39
N THR A 337 8.59 -5.24 9.47
CA THR A 337 9.90 -4.58 9.49
C THR A 337 11.00 -5.60 9.76
N ALA A 338 12.26 -5.21 9.56
CA ALA A 338 13.41 -6.04 9.92
C ALA A 338 13.50 -6.40 11.41
N LYS A 339 12.77 -5.70 12.29
CA LYS A 339 12.73 -5.93 13.74
C LYS A 339 11.48 -6.68 14.21
N GLY A 340 10.54 -6.95 13.31
CA GLY A 340 9.26 -7.60 13.60
C GLY A 340 8.08 -6.84 13.02
N THR A 341 6.88 -7.30 13.36
CA THR A 341 5.62 -6.74 12.87
C THR A 341 5.14 -5.63 13.81
N LEU A 342 4.95 -4.43 13.26
CA LEU A 342 4.34 -3.31 13.94
C LEU A 342 2.85 -3.27 13.62
N CYS A 343 2.03 -3.24 14.66
CA CYS A 343 0.58 -3.18 14.58
C CYS A 343 0.04 -2.72 15.95
N GLU A 344 -0.80 -1.70 15.99
CA GLU A 344 -1.39 -1.23 17.25
C GLU A 344 -2.66 -2.02 17.64
N LYS A 345 -3.36 -2.62 16.66
CA LYS A 345 -4.63 -3.35 16.82
C LYS A 345 -5.69 -2.59 17.62
N LEU A 346 -5.67 -1.26 17.56
CA LEU A 346 -6.60 -0.37 18.25
C LEU A 346 -7.57 0.21 17.23
N ALA A 347 -8.84 -0.22 17.24
CA ALA A 347 -9.92 0.45 16.49
C ALA A 347 -10.61 1.56 17.30
N ALA A 348 -9.86 2.20 18.20
CA ALA A 348 -10.34 3.44 18.79
C ALA A 348 -10.30 4.53 17.71
N PRO A 349 -11.36 5.34 17.54
CA PRO A 349 -11.41 6.37 16.51
C PRO A 349 -10.34 7.46 16.72
N ARG A 350 -9.83 7.60 17.94
CA ARG A 350 -8.73 8.49 18.32
C ARG A 350 -8.08 7.98 19.60
N VAL A 351 -6.75 8.07 19.66
CA VAL A 351 -5.95 7.72 20.84
C VAL A 351 -5.03 8.87 21.24
N SER A 352 -4.70 8.97 22.52
CA SER A 352 -3.69 9.89 23.06
C SER A 352 -2.72 9.08 23.92
N SER A 353 -1.84 8.34 23.26
CA SER A 353 -0.89 7.39 23.88
C SER A 353 0.56 7.73 23.51
N GLY A 354 0.86 9.02 23.35
CA GLY A 354 2.12 9.53 22.82
C GLY A 354 2.07 9.80 21.31
N PRO A 355 3.24 9.96 20.65
CA PRO A 355 3.32 10.11 19.20
C PRO A 355 2.72 8.90 18.48
N SER A 356 1.91 9.14 17.45
CA SER A 356 1.29 8.07 16.65
C SER A 356 2.34 7.34 15.82
N LEU A 357 2.50 6.02 16.02
CA LEU A 357 3.42 5.20 15.23
C LEU A 357 2.96 5.07 13.78
N GLN A 358 1.65 5.11 13.56
CA GLN A 358 1.04 5.10 12.24
C GLN A 358 1.53 6.27 11.37
N GLN A 359 1.73 7.45 11.96
CA GLN A 359 2.26 8.62 11.26
C GLN A 359 3.74 8.49 10.86
N ILE A 360 4.50 7.58 11.49
CA ILE A 360 5.87 7.27 11.08
C ILE A 360 5.87 6.40 9.81
N ILE A 361 4.87 5.53 9.66
CA ILE A 361 4.75 4.64 8.50
C ILE A 361 4.10 5.34 7.30
N LEU A 362 3.14 6.23 7.54
CA LEU A 362 2.52 7.06 6.50
C LEU A 362 3.58 7.94 5.81
N GLY A 363 3.75 7.77 4.49
CA GLY A 363 4.77 8.52 3.75
C GLY A 363 6.18 7.93 3.84
N SER A 364 6.35 6.72 4.36
CA SER A 364 7.66 6.07 4.48
C SER A 364 8.24 5.57 3.14
N GLU A 365 7.46 5.58 2.05
CA GLU A 365 7.87 5.17 0.71
C GLU A 365 8.58 3.79 0.66
N GLY A 366 8.18 2.86 1.55
CA GLY A 366 8.73 1.50 1.61
C GLY A 366 10.09 1.37 2.30
N THR A 367 10.65 2.44 2.86
CA THR A 367 11.98 2.46 3.50
C THR A 367 12.02 1.80 4.89
N LEU A 368 10.87 1.71 5.57
CA LEU A 368 10.78 1.20 6.95
C LEU A 368 10.29 -0.26 7.03
N GLY A 369 9.71 -0.78 5.95
CA GLY A 369 9.12 -2.12 5.92
C GLY A 369 8.05 -2.28 4.84
N ILE A 370 7.40 -3.44 4.85
CA ILE A 370 6.35 -3.80 3.90
C ILE A 370 4.99 -3.70 4.60
N ILE A 371 4.16 -2.75 4.16
CA ILE A 371 2.78 -2.64 4.61
C ILE A 371 2.01 -3.83 4.02
N THR A 372 1.37 -4.63 4.87
CA THR A 372 0.69 -5.87 4.46
C THR A 372 -0.82 -5.78 4.56
N GLN A 373 -1.33 -5.03 5.53
CA GLN A 373 -2.75 -4.85 5.76
C GLN A 373 -3.02 -3.45 6.30
N VAL A 374 -4.21 -2.92 6.00
CA VAL A 374 -4.63 -1.58 6.42
C VAL A 374 -6.09 -1.62 6.87
N ILE A 375 -6.38 -0.93 7.97
CA ILE A 375 -7.76 -0.66 8.41
C ILE A 375 -8.11 0.76 7.98
N LEU A 376 -9.21 0.90 7.24
CA LEU A 376 -9.67 2.14 6.62
C LEU A 376 -11.10 2.45 7.03
N LYS A 377 -11.43 3.74 7.15
CA LYS A 377 -12.82 4.22 7.22
C LYS A 377 -13.46 4.08 5.85
N VAL A 378 -14.70 3.59 5.81
CA VAL A 378 -15.58 3.66 4.64
C VAL A 378 -16.75 4.60 4.92
N LYS A 379 -17.52 4.92 3.88
CA LYS A 379 -18.76 5.70 3.96
C LYS A 379 -19.86 4.97 3.19
N LEU A 380 -21.11 5.29 3.49
CA LEU A 380 -22.23 4.85 2.65
C LEU A 380 -22.10 5.47 1.26
N ILE A 381 -22.48 4.71 0.23
CA ILE A 381 -22.55 5.22 -1.14
C ILE A 381 -23.52 6.41 -1.17
N PRO A 382 -23.16 7.54 -1.78
CA PRO A 382 -24.07 8.67 -1.91
C PRO A 382 -25.26 8.32 -2.80
N GLU A 383 -26.44 8.83 -2.44
CA GLU A 383 -27.67 8.62 -3.20
C GLU A 383 -27.65 9.29 -4.58
N VAL A 384 -26.91 10.40 -4.70
CA VAL A 384 -26.88 11.23 -5.91
C VAL A 384 -25.45 11.73 -6.21
N TYR A 385 -25.08 11.70 -7.49
CA TYR A 385 -23.88 12.34 -8.03
C TYR A 385 -24.31 13.46 -8.99
N ILE A 386 -23.82 14.68 -8.76
CA ILE A 386 -24.09 15.84 -9.63
C ILE A 386 -22.76 16.35 -10.15
N TYR A 387 -22.62 16.37 -11.48
CA TYR A 387 -21.47 16.94 -12.17
C TYR A 387 -21.87 18.32 -12.68
N ALA A 388 -21.15 19.35 -12.27
CA ALA A 388 -21.38 20.72 -12.71
C ALA A 388 -20.04 21.36 -13.03
N ASN A 389 -20.00 22.16 -14.09
CA ASN A 389 -18.95 23.13 -14.28
C ASN A 389 -19.40 24.39 -13.53
N PRO A 390 -18.75 24.81 -12.42
CA PRO A 390 -18.99 26.13 -11.90
C PRO A 390 -18.58 27.10 -13.00
N LYS A 391 -19.56 27.69 -13.70
CA LYS A 391 -19.26 28.77 -14.65
C LYS A 391 -18.43 29.83 -13.92
N PRO A 392 -17.43 30.42 -14.60
CA PRO A 392 -16.47 31.34 -14.00
C PRO A 392 -17.15 32.56 -13.36
#